data_AF-A0A9W6A818-F1
#
_entry.id   AF-A0A9W6A818-F1
#
_cell.length_a   1.000
_cell.length_b   1.000
_cell.length_c   1.000
_cell.angle_alpha   90.00
_cell.angle_beta   90.00
_cell.angle_gamma   90.00
#
_symmetry.space_group_name_H-M   'P 1'
#
loop_
_entity.id
_entity.type
_entity.pdbx_description
1 polymer ?
#
loop_
_entity_poly.entity_id
_entity_poly.type
_entity_poly.pdbx_seq_one_letter_code
_entity_poly.pdbx_strand_id
1 'polypeptide(L)'
;MENVGIEKAKHTSQNRPVNVTQTLSNRDREGHCELDLMRLYDRVGKLSESLGHELSTLRCVSVDGRDTIGLMRQENAKLKKCNQTLEEQLQDCQARILKFSLSSDLSDTTVMQEFVKIRDNLSNWIEGLPEICADFDTQLECALEGFQCYLYIFGGMNSYPQGTLGVQSELLMHIVFRRLEAGLLKASVPGMPASEEALLSDLHAGMVSLQSKRGKQHGKQYEVQPPESLTLIDVESLTLWRTNTIRAYVACQRYEKGVNEEFKNIINDLHDLFWWFNFEPHVNWNSKMDRLAADILKPAASLATKMSSSPSEYRWEWYGKAYFPQGVVRKQHMEQFIVQDARTHNRIPIANIESLPAETPIGELLVIVFPALFRCADGGHEDIQIEKAVILIRANEELQRQKRSENESRMFGKTILQMFKDSALGQPS
;
A
#
# COMPACT_ATOMS: atom_id res chain seq x y z
N MET A 1 3.43 -60.21 -2.64
CA MET A 1 3.50 -61.66 -2.94
C MET A 1 4.95 -62.06 -2.81
N GLU A 2 5.34 -62.52 -1.63
CA GLU A 2 6.66 -63.10 -1.37
C GLU A 2 6.43 -64.40 -0.60
N ASN A 3 6.99 -65.48 -1.16
CA ASN A 3 6.96 -66.83 -0.62
C ASN A 3 8.00 -66.97 0.49
N VAL A 4 7.63 -67.58 1.61
CA VAL A 4 8.60 -68.16 2.54
C VAL A 4 8.25 -69.64 2.71
N GLY A 5 9.18 -70.48 2.24
CA GLY A 5 9.09 -71.93 2.22
C GLY A 5 9.39 -72.56 3.59
N ILE A 6 8.76 -73.71 3.80
CA ILE A 6 8.95 -74.61 4.93
C ILE A 6 9.97 -75.67 4.52
N GLU A 7 11.10 -75.74 5.22
CA GLU A 7 12.05 -76.85 5.11
C GLU A 7 11.85 -77.87 6.23
N LYS A 8 11.63 -79.12 5.82
CA LYS A 8 11.69 -80.34 6.62
C LYS A 8 12.89 -81.16 6.18
N ALA A 9 13.66 -81.64 7.15
CA ALA A 9 14.50 -82.85 7.10
C ALA A 9 15.05 -83.05 8.52
N LYS A 10 15.38 -84.23 9.06
CA LYS A 10 15.22 -85.67 8.82
C LYS A 10 16.06 -86.31 9.95
N HIS A 11 15.66 -87.49 10.44
CA HIS A 11 16.48 -88.67 10.85
C HIS A 11 15.83 -89.40 12.04
N THR A 12 15.28 -90.61 11.87
CA THR A 12 15.93 -91.95 12.06
C THR A 12 16.77 -92.01 13.34
N SER A 13 16.64 -92.96 14.26
CA SER A 13 16.32 -94.38 14.12
C SER A 13 16.04 -95.01 15.49
N GLN A 14 15.34 -96.14 15.47
CA GLN A 14 15.07 -97.05 16.58
C GLN A 14 16.34 -97.47 17.33
N ASN A 15 16.21 -97.61 18.66
CA ASN A 15 16.84 -98.68 19.42
C ASN A 15 15.94 -99.01 20.63
N ARG A 16 15.44 -100.24 20.65
CA ARG A 16 14.92 -100.90 21.87
C ARG A 16 16.14 -101.26 22.74
N PRO A 17 16.02 -101.43 24.07
CA PRO A 17 15.51 -102.73 24.50
C PRO A 17 14.86 -102.81 25.90
N VAL A 18 14.34 -104.01 26.13
CA VAL A 18 14.20 -104.74 27.40
C VAL A 18 13.10 -104.33 28.38
N ASN A 19 12.29 -105.34 28.67
CA ASN A 19 11.21 -105.40 29.62
C ASN A 19 11.66 -106.31 30.78
N VAL A 20 11.84 -105.76 31.98
CA VAL A 20 11.97 -106.44 33.29
C VAL A 20 11.67 -105.32 34.32
N THR A 21 10.87 -105.40 35.37
CA THR A 21 10.25 -106.50 36.12
C THR A 21 9.14 -105.88 37.00
N GLN A 22 8.09 -106.66 37.25
CA GLN A 22 7.31 -106.77 38.50
C GLN A 22 6.98 -105.52 39.36
N THR A 23 5.70 -105.18 39.28
CA THR A 23 4.76 -104.96 40.39
C THR A 23 5.28 -105.26 41.81
N LEU A 24 5.20 -104.28 42.71
CA LEU A 24 4.61 -104.36 44.06
C LEU A 24 4.77 -103.02 44.82
N SER A 25 3.65 -102.39 45.19
CA SER A 25 3.39 -101.72 46.49
C SER A 25 2.39 -100.57 46.32
N ASN A 26 1.14 -100.82 46.72
CA ASN A 26 0.03 -99.86 46.75
C ASN A 26 0.01 -99.00 48.03
N ARG A 27 1.17 -98.53 48.51
CA ARG A 27 1.24 -97.58 49.65
C ARG A 27 1.93 -96.25 49.39
N ASP A 28 2.52 -96.05 48.20
CA ASP A 28 3.19 -94.79 47.82
C ASP A 28 2.36 -93.91 46.87
N ARG A 29 1.15 -94.33 46.49
CA ARG A 29 0.35 -93.67 45.43
C ARG A 29 -0.38 -92.40 45.88
N GLU A 30 -0.80 -92.29 47.15
CA GLU A 30 -1.50 -91.09 47.65
C GLU A 30 -0.53 -89.93 47.89
N GLY A 31 0.64 -90.19 48.48
CA GLY A 31 1.68 -89.17 48.68
C GLY A 31 2.33 -88.67 47.38
N HIS A 32 2.50 -89.55 46.36
CA HIS A 32 3.01 -89.13 45.05
C HIS A 32 2.00 -88.33 44.23
N CYS A 33 0.70 -88.66 44.29
CA CYS A 33 -0.34 -87.87 43.62
C CYS A 33 -0.48 -86.46 44.22
N GLU A 34 -0.36 -86.31 45.54
CA GLU A 34 -0.46 -85.02 46.22
C GLU A 34 0.79 -84.14 45.96
N LEU A 35 1.99 -84.74 45.94
CA LEU A 35 3.24 -84.07 45.54
C LEU A 35 3.24 -83.63 44.06
N ASP A 36 2.67 -84.42 43.15
CA ASP A 36 2.54 -84.05 41.74
C ASP A 36 1.48 -82.96 41.53
N LEU A 37 0.39 -82.96 42.31
CA LEU A 37 -0.61 -81.89 42.29
C LEU A 37 -0.01 -80.57 42.80
N MET A 38 0.79 -80.62 43.88
CA MET A 38 1.45 -79.45 44.44
C MET A 38 2.50 -78.85 43.48
N ARG A 39 3.23 -79.71 42.76
CA ARG A 39 4.13 -79.28 41.66
C ARG A 39 3.38 -78.63 40.51
N LEU A 40 2.21 -79.17 40.13
CA LEU A 40 1.37 -78.57 39.09
C LEU A 40 0.85 -77.20 39.52
N TYR A 41 0.41 -77.04 40.77
CA TYR A 41 -0.01 -75.76 41.33
C TYR A 41 1.13 -74.74 41.37
N ASP A 42 2.33 -75.13 41.80
CA ASP A 42 3.52 -74.26 41.79
C ASP A 42 3.91 -73.85 40.36
N ARG A 43 3.77 -74.78 39.41
CA ARG A 43 4.03 -74.50 37.99
C ARG A 43 3.00 -73.56 37.38
N VAL A 44 1.72 -73.70 37.75
CA VAL A 44 0.64 -72.78 37.35
C VAL A 44 0.83 -71.41 37.99
N GLY A 45 1.25 -71.35 39.27
CA GLY A 45 1.60 -70.10 39.94
C GLY A 45 2.72 -69.36 39.23
N LYS A 46 3.82 -70.05 38.92
CA LYS A 46 4.95 -69.49 38.15
C LYS A 46 4.55 -69.04 36.75
N LEU A 47 3.69 -69.79 36.06
CA LEU A 47 3.16 -69.40 34.76
C LEU A 47 2.23 -68.17 34.86
N SER A 48 1.41 -68.09 35.90
CA SER A 48 0.53 -66.94 36.14
C SER A 48 1.34 -65.67 36.45
N GLU A 49 2.40 -65.78 37.25
CA GLU A 49 3.32 -64.68 37.53
C GLU A 49 4.06 -64.23 36.27
N SER A 50 4.55 -65.19 35.46
CA SER A 50 5.19 -64.92 34.16
C SER A 50 4.23 -64.20 33.21
N LEU A 51 2.98 -64.66 33.11
CA LEU A 51 1.96 -64.04 32.26
C LEU A 51 1.60 -62.63 32.76
N GLY A 52 1.52 -62.43 34.08
CA GLY A 52 1.29 -61.12 34.69
C GLY A 52 2.42 -60.12 34.37
N HIS A 53 3.67 -60.59 34.38
CA HIS A 53 4.82 -59.79 33.97
C HIS A 53 4.76 -59.45 32.47
N GLU A 54 4.49 -60.42 31.60
CA GLU A 54 4.40 -60.19 30.15
C GLU A 54 3.28 -59.20 29.80
N LEU A 55 2.10 -59.32 30.44
CA LEU A 55 0.99 -58.38 30.25
C LEU A 55 1.34 -56.97 30.72
N SER A 56 2.10 -56.84 31.82
CA SER A 56 2.57 -55.55 32.32
C SER A 56 3.58 -54.91 31.36
N THR A 57 4.52 -55.70 30.83
CA THR A 57 5.47 -55.24 29.81
C THR A 57 4.76 -54.82 28.52
N LEU A 58 3.80 -55.62 28.05
CA LEU A 58 2.98 -55.30 26.87
C LEU A 58 2.19 -54.01 27.06
N ARG A 59 1.67 -53.78 28.28
CA ARG A 59 0.96 -52.55 28.62
C ARG A 59 1.87 -51.33 28.57
N CYS A 60 3.09 -51.41 29.12
CA CYS A 60 4.08 -50.33 29.03
C CYS A 60 4.42 -50.03 27.56
N VAL A 61 4.76 -51.06 26.78
CA VAL A 61 5.05 -50.90 25.34
C VAL A 61 3.87 -50.30 24.57
N SER A 62 2.63 -50.65 24.92
CA SER A 62 1.42 -50.10 24.31
C SER A 62 1.19 -48.62 24.65
N VAL A 63 1.54 -48.18 25.86
CA VAL A 63 1.47 -46.77 26.28
C VAL A 63 2.57 -45.98 25.57
N ASP A 64 3.81 -46.44 25.60
CA ASP A 64 4.94 -45.81 24.92
C ASP A 64 4.69 -45.70 23.41
N GLY A 65 4.10 -46.74 22.80
CA GLY A 65 3.71 -46.73 21.39
C GLY A 65 2.62 -45.69 21.08
N ARG A 66 1.64 -45.49 21.98
CA ARG A 66 0.62 -44.46 21.83
C ARG A 66 1.20 -43.05 21.94
N ASP A 67 2.10 -42.84 22.90
CA ASP A 67 2.74 -41.54 23.10
C ASP A 67 3.63 -41.19 21.91
N THR A 68 4.37 -42.16 21.39
CA THR A 68 5.16 -42.03 20.15
C THR A 68 4.28 -41.68 18.95
N ILE A 69 3.14 -42.36 18.77
CA ILE A 69 2.16 -42.03 17.72
C ILE A 69 1.60 -40.61 17.90
N GLY A 70 1.36 -40.19 19.14
CA GLY A 70 0.92 -38.82 19.47
C GLY A 70 1.93 -37.77 19.04
N LEU A 71 3.20 -37.96 19.37
CA LEU A 71 4.30 -37.10 18.97
C LEU A 71 4.45 -37.04 17.44
N MET A 72 4.43 -38.19 16.77
CA MET A 72 4.51 -38.26 15.31
C MET A 72 3.33 -37.56 14.61
N ARG A 73 2.13 -37.58 15.20
CA ARG A 73 0.96 -36.85 14.68
C ARG A 73 1.15 -35.34 14.82
N GLN A 74 1.66 -34.89 15.96
CA GLN A 74 1.93 -33.47 16.19
C GLN A 74 3.01 -32.95 15.23
N GLU A 75 4.08 -33.73 15.04
CA GLU A 75 5.15 -33.40 14.11
C GLU A 75 4.65 -33.39 12.65
N ASN A 76 3.84 -34.38 12.24
CA ASN A 76 3.19 -34.36 10.94
C ASN A 76 2.29 -33.13 10.73
N ALA A 77 1.57 -32.69 11.76
CA ALA A 77 0.75 -31.48 11.66
C ALA A 77 1.62 -30.22 11.48
N LYS A 78 2.75 -30.12 12.21
CA LYS A 78 3.72 -29.03 12.04
C LYS A 78 4.35 -29.04 10.64
N LEU A 79 4.75 -30.21 10.15
CA LEU A 79 5.33 -30.38 8.81
C LEU A 79 4.33 -30.03 7.72
N LYS A 80 3.06 -30.47 7.84
CA LYS A 80 2.00 -30.08 6.90
C LYS A 80 1.80 -28.56 6.85
N LYS A 81 1.76 -27.89 8.02
CA LYS A 81 1.67 -26.44 8.08
C LYS A 81 2.88 -25.76 7.43
N CYS A 82 4.08 -26.28 7.68
CA CYS A 82 5.32 -25.78 7.07
C CYS A 82 5.30 -25.94 5.54
N ASN A 83 4.93 -27.12 5.03
CA ASN A 83 4.80 -27.38 3.60
C ASN A 83 3.79 -26.45 2.95
N GLN A 84 2.63 -26.23 3.57
CA GLN A 84 1.64 -25.30 3.05
C GLN A 84 2.18 -23.87 2.96
N THR A 85 2.89 -23.39 3.99
CA THR A 85 3.57 -22.10 3.95
C THR A 85 4.62 -22.03 2.84
N LEU A 86 5.40 -23.10 2.65
CA LEU A 86 6.42 -23.16 1.59
C LEU A 86 5.81 -23.19 0.18
N GLU A 87 4.71 -23.90 0.00
CA GLU A 87 3.96 -23.93 -1.27
C GLU A 87 3.39 -22.54 -1.60
N GLU A 88 2.79 -21.86 -0.61
CA GLU A 88 2.33 -20.48 -0.76
C GLU A 88 3.48 -19.53 -1.11
N GLN A 89 4.64 -19.66 -0.45
CA GLN A 89 5.84 -18.88 -0.74
C GLN A 89 6.41 -19.18 -2.14
N LEU A 90 6.36 -20.45 -2.58
CA LEU A 90 6.82 -20.86 -3.90
C LEU A 90 5.93 -20.29 -5.00
N GLN A 91 4.61 -20.40 -4.84
CA GLN A 91 3.63 -19.83 -5.77
C GLN A 91 3.78 -18.31 -5.85
N ASP A 92 3.98 -17.64 -4.72
CA ASP A 92 4.25 -16.22 -4.67
C ASP A 92 5.58 -15.86 -5.36
N CYS A 93 6.66 -16.62 -5.13
CA CYS A 93 7.93 -16.48 -5.84
C CYS A 93 7.77 -16.65 -7.37
N GLN A 94 7.04 -17.67 -7.82
CA GLN A 94 6.79 -17.91 -9.24
C GLN A 94 5.96 -16.79 -9.86
N ALA A 95 4.90 -16.34 -9.18
CA ALA A 95 4.10 -15.20 -9.61
C ALA A 95 4.93 -13.92 -9.67
N ARG A 96 5.84 -13.70 -8.70
CA ARG A 96 6.78 -12.57 -8.70
C ARG A 96 7.69 -12.60 -9.91
N ILE A 97 8.35 -13.72 -10.20
CA ILE A 97 9.25 -13.85 -11.35
C ILE A 97 8.50 -13.58 -12.66
N LEU A 98 7.26 -14.07 -12.79
CA LEU A 98 6.43 -13.85 -13.98
C LEU A 98 5.94 -12.39 -14.11
N LYS A 99 5.66 -11.71 -12.99
CA LYS A 99 5.28 -10.29 -12.96
C LYS A 99 6.47 -9.34 -13.06
N PHE A 100 7.69 -9.81 -12.80
CA PHE A 100 8.90 -9.01 -12.83
C PHE A 100 9.29 -8.70 -14.28
N SER A 101 8.66 -7.67 -14.84
CA SER A 101 9.17 -7.01 -16.03
C SER A 101 10.12 -5.90 -15.58
N LEU A 102 11.33 -5.87 -16.15
CA LEU A 102 12.17 -4.67 -16.15
C LEU A 102 11.48 -3.64 -17.07
N SER A 103 10.36 -3.09 -16.63
CA SER A 103 9.63 -2.11 -17.42
C SER A 103 10.46 -0.83 -17.53
N SER A 104 10.43 -0.26 -18.74
CA SER A 104 11.01 1.03 -19.10
C SER A 104 10.67 2.14 -18.11
N ASP A 105 11.59 3.07 -17.95
CA ASP A 105 11.46 4.25 -17.10
C ASP A 105 10.14 5.00 -17.35
N LEU A 106 9.49 5.41 -16.25
CA LEU A 106 8.24 6.16 -16.30
C LEU A 106 8.56 7.59 -16.76
N SER A 107 8.06 7.99 -17.93
CA SER A 107 8.32 9.34 -18.45
C SER A 107 7.55 10.41 -17.65
N ASP A 108 8.14 11.60 -17.48
CA ASP A 108 7.50 12.73 -16.81
C ASP A 108 6.16 13.10 -17.47
N THR A 109 6.05 12.94 -18.80
CA THR A 109 4.79 13.15 -19.53
C THR A 109 3.71 12.13 -19.14
N THR A 110 4.09 10.86 -18.95
CA THR A 110 3.15 9.82 -18.48
C THR A 110 2.70 10.10 -17.05
N VAL A 111 3.63 10.51 -16.17
CA VAL A 111 3.29 10.91 -14.78
C VAL A 111 2.30 12.06 -14.79
N MET A 112 2.57 13.12 -15.56
CA MET A 112 1.70 14.28 -15.72
C MET A 112 0.30 13.87 -16.20
N GLN A 113 0.21 13.06 -17.26
CA GLN A 113 -1.07 12.63 -17.84
C GLN A 113 -1.91 11.82 -16.85
N GLU A 114 -1.31 10.87 -16.14
CA GLU A 114 -2.01 10.08 -15.13
C GLU A 114 -2.44 10.95 -13.95
N PHE A 115 -1.59 11.88 -13.49
CA PHE A 115 -1.96 12.79 -12.41
C PHE A 115 -3.11 13.73 -12.79
N VAL A 116 -3.05 14.34 -13.98
CA VAL A 116 -4.14 15.18 -14.52
C VAL A 116 -5.43 14.37 -14.64
N LYS A 117 -5.36 13.13 -15.11
CA LYS A 117 -6.53 12.25 -15.19
C LYS A 117 -7.13 11.93 -13.82
N ILE A 118 -6.31 11.67 -12.80
CA ILE A 118 -6.77 11.47 -11.42
C ILE A 118 -7.46 12.74 -10.90
N ARG A 119 -6.87 13.91 -11.14
CA ARG A 119 -7.44 15.21 -10.77
C ARG A 119 -8.81 15.41 -11.42
N ASP A 120 -8.89 15.24 -12.73
CA ASP A 120 -10.11 15.47 -13.50
C ASP A 120 -11.20 14.45 -13.10
N ASN A 121 -10.83 13.19 -12.86
CA ASN A 121 -11.75 12.18 -12.34
C ASN A 121 -12.27 12.54 -10.95
N LEU A 122 -11.40 13.07 -10.06
CA LEU A 122 -11.80 13.52 -8.73
C LEU A 122 -12.73 14.74 -8.81
N SER A 123 -12.41 15.72 -9.66
CA SER A 123 -13.28 16.89 -9.89
C SER A 123 -14.66 16.44 -10.37
N ASN A 124 -14.73 15.59 -11.41
CA ASN A 124 -15.99 15.03 -11.90
C ASN A 124 -16.73 14.21 -10.82
N TRP A 125 -16.00 13.49 -9.97
CA TRP A 125 -16.59 12.71 -8.90
C TRP A 125 -17.20 13.61 -7.82
N ILE A 126 -16.52 14.67 -7.41
CA ILE A 126 -17.03 15.65 -6.43
C ILE A 126 -18.17 16.48 -7.01
N GLU A 127 -18.02 17.03 -8.21
CA GLU A 127 -19.06 17.84 -8.88
C GLU A 127 -20.32 17.04 -9.18
N GLY A 128 -20.20 15.72 -9.33
CA GLY A 128 -21.36 14.83 -9.44
C GLY A 128 -22.01 14.47 -8.10
N LEU A 129 -21.60 15.07 -6.97
CA LEU A 129 -22.34 14.98 -5.70
C LEU A 129 -23.52 15.96 -5.76
N PRO A 130 -24.64 15.63 -5.10
CA PRO A 130 -25.71 16.61 -4.93
C PRO A 130 -25.25 17.81 -4.11
N GLU A 131 -25.98 18.92 -4.19
CA GLU A 131 -25.68 20.08 -3.36
C GLU A 131 -25.93 19.75 -1.89
N ILE A 132 -25.05 20.28 -1.03
CA ILE A 132 -25.21 20.19 0.41
C ILE A 132 -26.19 21.31 0.83
N CYS A 133 -27.13 20.97 1.70
CA CYS A 133 -28.13 21.88 2.24
C CYS A 133 -27.49 23.07 2.98
N ALA A 134 -28.32 24.05 3.36
CA ALA A 134 -27.93 25.08 4.32
C ALA A 134 -27.24 24.44 5.55
N ASP A 135 -26.22 25.11 6.07
CA ASP A 135 -25.33 24.68 7.18
C ASP A 135 -24.04 23.93 6.81
N PHE A 136 -23.58 24.01 5.55
CA PHE A 136 -22.28 23.43 5.13
C PHE A 136 -21.10 23.88 6.02
N ASP A 137 -21.05 25.13 6.46
CA ASP A 137 -20.01 25.65 7.36
C ASP A 137 -19.90 24.83 8.65
N THR A 138 -21.02 24.69 9.37
CA THR A 138 -21.07 23.96 10.64
C THR A 138 -20.85 22.48 10.43
N GLN A 139 -21.42 21.90 9.37
CA GLN A 139 -21.20 20.48 9.02
C GLN A 139 -19.73 20.21 8.69
N LEU A 140 -19.06 21.13 7.98
CA LEU A 140 -17.66 21.03 7.65
C LEU A 140 -16.77 21.10 8.90
N GLU A 141 -17.04 22.03 9.83
CA GLU A 141 -16.32 22.08 11.11
C GLU A 141 -16.43 20.76 11.86
N CYS A 142 -17.65 20.23 12.02
CA CYS A 142 -17.88 18.94 12.70
C CYS A 142 -17.21 17.76 11.98
N ALA A 143 -17.30 17.70 10.64
CA ALA A 143 -16.67 16.65 9.84
C ALA A 143 -15.15 16.65 10.00
N LEU A 144 -14.54 17.83 10.20
CA LEU A 144 -13.10 17.99 10.32
C LEU A 144 -12.55 17.74 11.72
N GLU A 145 -13.36 17.74 12.79
CA GLU A 145 -12.90 17.46 14.16
C GLU A 145 -12.23 16.08 14.29
N GLY A 146 -12.66 15.10 13.50
CA GLY A 146 -12.07 13.75 13.44
C GLY A 146 -11.10 13.52 12.29
N PHE A 147 -10.87 14.51 11.43
CA PHE A 147 -10.13 14.31 10.18
C PHE A 147 -8.61 14.39 10.39
N GLN A 148 -7.93 13.28 10.16
CA GLN A 148 -6.52 13.12 10.53
C GLN A 148 -5.51 13.76 9.55
N CYS A 149 -5.97 14.40 8.47
CA CYS A 149 -5.09 15.01 7.47
C CYS A 149 -4.94 16.52 7.71
N TYR A 150 -3.70 17.02 7.64
CA TYR A 150 -3.44 18.46 7.63
C TYR A 150 -4.04 19.11 6.38
N LEU A 151 -4.79 20.20 6.54
CA LEU A 151 -5.45 20.92 5.45
C LEU A 151 -4.78 22.26 5.15
N TYR A 152 -4.72 22.64 3.88
CA TYR A 152 -4.13 23.89 3.37
C TYR A 152 -5.21 24.91 3.03
N ILE A 153 -5.99 25.27 4.06
CA ILE A 153 -7.04 26.29 4.01
C ILE A 153 -6.51 27.53 4.73
N PHE A 154 -6.46 28.66 4.03
CA PHE A 154 -5.78 29.88 4.47
C PHE A 154 -6.75 31.00 4.84
N GLY A 155 -7.94 31.03 4.23
CA GLY A 155 -9.00 31.99 4.54
C GLY A 155 -9.93 31.49 5.64
N GLY A 156 -10.46 32.41 6.45
CA GLY A 156 -11.61 32.10 7.32
C GLY A 156 -12.89 31.94 6.49
N MET A 157 -13.96 31.41 7.08
CA MET A 157 -15.26 31.23 6.39
C MET A 157 -15.80 32.54 5.76
N ASN A 158 -15.47 33.69 6.36
CA ASN A 158 -15.86 35.02 5.86
C ASN A 158 -15.00 35.52 4.68
N SER A 159 -13.92 34.83 4.32
CA SER A 159 -13.05 35.21 3.20
C SER A 159 -13.65 34.85 1.84
N TYR A 160 -14.61 33.92 1.79
CA TYR A 160 -15.21 33.44 0.54
C TYR A 160 -16.27 34.40 -0.01
N PRO A 161 -16.21 34.81 -1.29
CA PRO A 161 -17.14 35.82 -1.86
C PRO A 161 -18.63 35.47 -1.78
N GLN A 162 -18.96 34.18 -1.79
CA GLN A 162 -20.34 33.66 -1.75
C GLN A 162 -20.56 32.77 -0.51
N GLY A 163 -19.72 32.92 0.52
CA GLY A 163 -19.61 31.95 1.61
C GLY A 163 -18.95 30.64 1.17
N THR A 164 -18.76 29.73 2.11
CA THR A 164 -18.15 28.40 1.85
C THR A 164 -19.02 27.50 0.98
N LEU A 165 -20.35 27.68 1.02
CA LEU A 165 -21.29 27.01 0.13
C LEU A 165 -20.93 27.23 -1.35
N GLY A 166 -20.53 28.46 -1.69
CA GLY A 166 -20.11 28.78 -3.06
C GLY A 166 -18.90 27.98 -3.53
N VAL A 167 -18.03 27.51 -2.63
CA VAL A 167 -16.78 26.81 -2.95
C VAL A 167 -16.74 25.38 -2.39
N GLN A 168 -17.91 24.79 -2.14
CA GLN A 168 -18.04 23.46 -1.53
C GLN A 168 -17.23 22.40 -2.30
N SER A 169 -17.29 22.44 -3.63
CA SER A 169 -16.65 21.45 -4.49
C SER A 169 -15.13 21.51 -4.35
N GLU A 170 -14.52 22.70 -4.34
CA GLU A 170 -13.07 22.87 -4.20
C GLU A 170 -12.58 22.45 -2.82
N LEU A 171 -13.35 22.73 -1.77
CA LEU A 171 -13.03 22.29 -0.41
C LEU A 171 -13.10 20.76 -0.29
N LEU A 172 -14.15 20.15 -0.83
CA LEU A 172 -14.28 18.69 -0.83
C LEU A 172 -13.21 18.02 -1.70
N MET A 173 -12.87 18.58 -2.88
CA MET A 173 -11.75 18.13 -3.70
C MET A 173 -10.43 18.15 -2.92
N HIS A 174 -10.15 19.25 -2.21
CA HIS A 174 -8.97 19.35 -1.35
C HIS A 174 -8.95 18.26 -0.28
N ILE A 175 -10.04 18.13 0.50
CA ILE A 175 -10.15 17.18 1.61
C ILE A 175 -9.96 15.74 1.13
N VAL A 176 -10.68 15.35 0.07
CA VAL A 176 -10.58 14.00 -0.48
C VAL A 176 -9.16 13.75 -1.00
N PHE A 177 -8.59 14.69 -1.76
CA PHE A 177 -7.24 14.52 -2.27
C PHE A 177 -6.21 14.40 -1.15
N ARG A 178 -6.35 15.16 -0.05
CA ARG A 178 -5.46 15.04 1.12
C ARG A 178 -5.53 13.67 1.76
N ARG A 179 -6.72 13.05 1.83
CA ARG A 179 -6.85 11.68 2.33
C ARG A 179 -6.21 10.66 1.38
N LEU A 180 -6.39 10.83 0.07
CA LEU A 180 -5.76 10.00 -0.97
C LEU A 180 -4.24 10.08 -0.90
N GLU A 181 -3.72 11.29 -0.75
CA GLU A 181 -2.29 11.52 -0.68
C GLU A 181 -1.68 10.86 0.57
N ALA A 182 -2.32 11.02 1.73
CA ALA A 182 -1.86 10.42 2.97
C ALA A 182 -1.81 8.89 2.91
N GLY A 183 -2.81 8.25 2.28
CA GLY A 183 -2.90 6.79 2.20
C GLY A 183 -2.10 6.16 1.05
N LEU A 184 -2.01 6.84 -0.09
CA LEU A 184 -1.47 6.25 -1.33
C LEU A 184 -0.23 6.98 -1.85
N LEU A 185 -0.27 8.30 -1.98
CA LEU A 185 0.75 9.02 -2.76
C LEU A 185 1.99 9.42 -1.96
N LYS A 186 1.88 9.52 -0.63
CA LYS A 186 2.99 9.84 0.29
C LYS A 186 3.64 8.59 0.88
N ALA A 187 2.94 7.45 0.87
CA ALA A 187 3.49 6.19 1.31
C ALA A 187 4.68 5.77 0.43
N SER A 188 5.73 5.18 1.02
CA SER A 188 6.87 4.68 0.24
C SER A 188 6.43 3.66 -0.82
N VAL A 189 5.49 2.79 -0.45
CA VAL A 189 4.73 1.92 -1.34
C VAL A 189 3.30 1.86 -0.81
N PRO A 190 2.26 2.09 -1.65
CA PRO A 190 0.87 2.03 -1.20
C PRO A 190 0.53 0.70 -0.51
N GLY A 191 -0.18 0.75 0.61
CA GLY A 191 -0.64 -0.44 1.35
C GLY A 191 0.46 -1.23 2.08
N MET A 192 1.69 -0.72 2.13
CA MET A 192 2.78 -1.31 2.91
C MET A 192 2.55 -1.06 4.41
N PRO A 193 2.57 -2.10 5.26
CA PRO A 193 2.50 -1.92 6.71
C PRO A 193 3.68 -1.09 7.25
N ALA A 194 3.44 -0.27 8.27
CA ALA A 194 4.46 0.59 8.87
C ALA A 194 5.73 -0.16 9.34
N SER A 195 5.60 -1.41 9.77
CA SER A 195 6.74 -2.25 10.15
C SER A 195 7.63 -2.62 8.95
N GLU A 196 7.04 -2.84 7.79
CA GLU A 196 7.77 -3.16 6.55
C GLU A 196 8.37 -1.89 5.95
N GLU A 197 7.69 -0.75 6.06
CA GLU A 197 8.22 0.55 5.66
C GLU A 197 9.44 0.96 6.51
N ALA A 198 9.37 0.77 7.83
CA ALA A 198 10.50 0.99 8.72
C ALA A 198 11.70 0.12 8.35
N LEU A 199 11.46 -1.17 8.07
CA LEU A 199 12.51 -2.08 7.62
C LEU A 199 13.13 -1.64 6.28
N LEU A 200 12.31 -1.21 5.31
CA LEU A 200 12.78 -0.72 4.02
C LEU A 200 13.63 0.56 4.20
N SER A 201 13.20 1.46 5.07
CA SER A 201 13.95 2.67 5.44
C SER A 201 15.30 2.34 6.09
N ASP A 202 15.32 1.40 7.04
CA ASP A 202 16.56 0.96 7.70
C ASP A 202 17.52 0.28 6.71
N LEU A 203 17.01 -0.57 5.82
CA LEU A 203 17.80 -1.19 4.75
C LEU A 203 18.36 -0.12 3.81
N HIS A 204 17.55 0.87 3.42
CA HIS A 204 18.00 1.95 2.56
C HIS A 204 19.09 2.79 3.23
N ALA A 205 18.93 3.15 4.51
CA ALA A 205 19.95 3.86 5.28
C ALA A 205 21.27 3.05 5.39
N GLY A 206 21.16 1.74 5.62
CA GLY A 206 22.29 0.82 5.60
C GLY A 206 23.02 0.82 4.25
N MET A 207 22.28 0.76 3.14
CA MET A 207 22.85 0.80 1.79
C MET A 207 23.48 2.15 1.45
N VAL A 208 22.87 3.27 1.86
CA VAL A 208 23.45 4.62 1.73
C VAL A 208 24.75 4.73 2.51
N SER A 209 24.86 4.10 3.69
CA SER A 209 26.09 4.12 4.49
C SER A 209 27.29 3.45 3.80
N LEU A 210 27.03 2.56 2.84
CA LEU A 210 28.03 1.89 2.00
C LEU A 210 28.47 2.75 0.79
N GLN A 211 27.83 3.89 0.55
CA GLN A 211 28.24 4.83 -0.49
C GLN A 211 29.56 5.53 -0.11
N SER A 212 30.39 5.76 -1.12
CA SER A 212 31.67 6.44 -0.94
C SER A 212 31.50 7.88 -0.43
N LYS A 213 32.14 8.22 0.70
CA LYS A 213 32.33 9.62 1.13
C LYS A 213 33.31 10.41 0.24
N ARG A 214 33.64 9.95 -0.99
CA ARG A 214 34.47 10.71 -1.95
C ARG A 214 33.66 11.85 -2.58
N GLY A 215 33.50 12.92 -1.81
CA GLY A 215 32.91 14.17 -2.33
C GLY A 215 33.11 15.40 -1.44
N LYS A 216 33.66 15.27 -0.23
CA LYS A 216 33.85 16.42 0.70
C LYS A 216 35.23 16.50 1.35
N GLN A 217 36.29 16.12 0.63
CA GLN A 217 37.66 16.46 1.05
C GLN A 217 38.48 16.94 -0.15
N HIS A 218 38.18 18.15 -0.63
CA HIS A 218 39.23 18.98 -1.20
C HIS A 218 39.92 19.70 -0.05
N GLY A 219 41.18 19.31 0.20
CA GLY A 219 42.09 20.03 1.09
C GLY A 219 42.59 19.25 2.29
N LYS A 220 43.43 18.24 2.05
CA LYS A 220 44.79 18.14 2.62
C LYS A 220 45.42 16.81 2.20
N GLN A 221 46.64 16.92 1.66
CA GLN A 221 47.54 15.81 1.41
C GLN A 221 47.93 15.12 2.74
N TYR A 222 48.33 13.86 2.57
CA TYR A 222 49.01 12.94 3.50
C TYR A 222 48.13 11.91 4.23
N GLU A 223 48.31 10.68 3.73
CA GLU A 223 48.47 9.40 4.44
C GLU A 223 47.28 8.45 4.67
N VAL A 224 47.63 7.19 4.42
CA VAL A 224 47.00 5.89 4.66
C VAL A 224 45.81 5.53 3.77
N GLN A 225 46.11 4.73 2.73
CA GLN A 225 45.12 3.90 2.04
C GLN A 225 44.43 2.97 3.06
N PRO A 226 43.09 2.98 3.18
CA PRO A 226 42.38 1.92 3.89
C PRO A 226 42.36 0.65 3.03
N PRO A 227 42.18 -0.54 3.64
CA PRO A 227 42.28 -1.82 2.96
C PRO A 227 41.21 -1.97 1.87
N GLU A 228 41.64 -2.47 0.72
CA GLU A 228 40.79 -2.97 -0.37
C GLU A 228 39.88 -4.10 0.14
N SER A 229 38.63 -3.82 0.55
CA SER A 229 37.56 -4.83 0.66
C SER A 229 36.16 -4.28 0.97
N LEU A 230 35.91 -2.98 0.86
CA LEU A 230 34.54 -2.45 0.82
C LEU A 230 34.23 -2.05 -0.61
N THR A 231 33.48 -2.91 -1.32
CA THR A 231 32.82 -2.57 -2.57
C THR A 231 31.94 -1.34 -2.33
N LEU A 232 32.47 -0.18 -2.68
CA LEU A 232 31.77 1.10 -2.61
C LEU A 232 30.62 1.05 -3.62
N ILE A 233 29.39 1.24 -3.15
CA ILE A 233 28.21 1.26 -4.01
C ILE A 233 28.11 2.67 -4.61
N ASP A 234 28.07 2.78 -5.94
CA ASP A 234 27.79 4.05 -6.61
C ASP A 234 26.30 4.45 -6.50
N VAL A 235 25.98 5.70 -6.83
CA VAL A 235 24.60 6.22 -6.69
C VAL A 235 23.63 5.46 -7.60
N GLU A 236 24.04 5.15 -8.83
CA GLU A 236 23.21 4.43 -9.81
C GLU A 236 22.85 3.02 -9.32
N SER A 237 23.83 2.29 -8.75
CA SER A 237 23.65 0.96 -8.18
C SER A 237 22.74 0.99 -6.95
N LEU A 238 22.82 2.03 -6.13
CA LEU A 238 21.91 2.22 -5.00
C LEU A 238 20.46 2.45 -5.49
N THR A 239 20.28 3.34 -6.46
CA THR A 239 18.98 3.66 -7.05
C THR A 239 18.37 2.42 -7.71
N LEU A 240 19.18 1.65 -8.45
CA LEU A 240 18.77 0.40 -9.06
C LEU A 240 18.37 -0.66 -8.02
N TRP A 241 19.14 -0.79 -6.94
CA TRP A 241 18.81 -1.69 -5.82
C TRP A 241 17.48 -1.32 -5.16
N ARG A 242 17.26 -0.03 -4.85
CA ARG A 242 16.01 0.46 -4.25
C ARG A 242 14.83 0.17 -5.16
N THR A 243 14.97 0.52 -6.43
CA THR A 243 13.95 0.32 -7.47
C THR A 243 13.58 -1.16 -7.61
N ASN A 244 14.57 -2.05 -7.71
CA ASN A 244 14.34 -3.48 -7.83
C ASN A 244 13.71 -4.09 -6.57
N THR A 245 14.09 -3.59 -5.39
CA THR A 245 13.50 -4.03 -4.12
C THR A 245 12.02 -3.69 -4.04
N ILE A 246 11.65 -2.46 -4.43
CA ILE A 246 10.24 -2.03 -4.47
C ILE A 246 9.46 -2.84 -5.51
N ARG A 247 10.00 -3.04 -6.72
CA ARG A 247 9.37 -3.87 -7.76
C ARG A 247 9.13 -5.30 -7.28
N ALA A 248 10.11 -5.89 -6.59
CA ALA A 248 9.99 -7.23 -6.03
C ALA A 248 8.90 -7.30 -4.94
N TYR A 249 8.79 -6.26 -4.09
CA TYR A 249 7.76 -6.16 -3.07
C TYR A 249 6.35 -6.08 -3.67
N VAL A 250 6.16 -5.17 -4.64
CA VAL A 250 4.88 -4.93 -5.32
C VAL A 250 4.38 -6.17 -6.06
N ALA A 251 5.28 -7.02 -6.51
CA ALA A 251 4.92 -8.25 -7.20
C ALA A 251 4.37 -9.34 -6.25
N CYS A 252 4.51 -9.20 -4.92
CA CYS A 252 3.98 -10.12 -3.91
C CYS A 252 2.45 -10.06 -3.82
N GLN A 253 1.78 -11.18 -3.48
CA GLN A 253 0.35 -11.18 -3.16
C GLN A 253 0.02 -10.35 -1.91
N ARG A 254 0.98 -10.23 -0.98
CA ARG A 254 0.82 -9.41 0.24
C ARG A 254 0.57 -7.94 -0.10
N TYR A 255 1.24 -7.41 -1.12
CA TYR A 255 1.05 -6.03 -1.56
C TYR A 255 -0.41 -5.81 -2.03
N GLU A 256 -0.96 -6.73 -2.83
CA GLU A 256 -2.35 -6.63 -3.30
C GLU A 256 -3.34 -6.62 -2.14
N LYS A 257 -3.12 -7.43 -1.09
CA LYS A 257 -3.94 -7.40 0.13
C LYS A 257 -3.81 -6.07 0.87
N GLY A 258 -2.58 -5.56 1.01
CA GLY A 258 -2.30 -4.29 1.69
C GLY A 258 -2.96 -3.10 1.01
N VAL A 259 -2.83 -2.99 -0.32
CA VAL A 259 -3.47 -1.92 -1.10
C VAL A 259 -4.99 -1.99 -1.02
N ASN A 260 -5.57 -3.18 -1.12
CA ASN A 260 -7.02 -3.35 -0.99
C ASN A 260 -7.53 -2.98 0.40
N GLU A 261 -6.74 -3.21 1.46
CA GLU A 261 -7.10 -2.77 2.80
C GLU A 261 -7.02 -1.25 2.93
N GLU A 262 -5.98 -0.62 2.37
CA GLU A 262 -5.89 0.84 2.37
C GLU A 262 -7.03 1.50 1.57
N PHE A 263 -7.48 0.87 0.47
CA PHE A 263 -8.68 1.32 -0.24
C PHE A 263 -9.93 1.29 0.64
N LYS A 264 -10.12 0.23 1.43
CA LYS A 264 -11.25 0.16 2.36
C LYS A 264 -11.14 1.23 3.44
N ASN A 265 -9.94 1.46 3.99
CA ASN A 265 -9.71 2.50 4.98
C ASN A 265 -10.08 3.87 4.43
N ILE A 266 -9.59 4.22 3.22
CA ILE A 266 -9.93 5.49 2.58
C ILE A 266 -11.44 5.61 2.32
N ILE A 267 -12.08 4.55 1.81
CA ILE A 267 -13.53 4.56 1.55
C ILE A 267 -14.31 4.76 2.85
N ASN A 268 -13.95 4.07 3.93
CA ASN A 268 -14.60 4.20 5.22
C ASN A 268 -14.42 5.61 5.80
N ASP A 269 -13.19 6.13 5.81
CA ASP A 269 -12.89 7.48 6.31
C ASP A 269 -13.68 8.55 5.54
N LEU A 270 -13.77 8.40 4.22
CA LEU A 270 -14.54 9.32 3.38
C LEU A 270 -16.04 9.14 3.59
N HIS A 271 -16.53 7.91 3.73
CA HIS A 271 -17.93 7.66 4.03
C HIS A 271 -18.33 8.29 5.37
N ASP A 272 -17.49 8.14 6.40
CA ASP A 272 -17.69 8.73 7.72
C ASP A 272 -17.63 10.26 7.68
N LEU A 273 -16.70 10.82 6.89
CA LEU A 273 -16.66 12.26 6.63
C LEU A 273 -17.95 12.73 5.94
N PHE A 274 -18.39 12.03 4.89
CA PHE A 274 -19.55 12.44 4.12
C PHE A 274 -20.88 12.26 4.84
N TRP A 275 -20.93 11.41 5.86
CA TRP A 275 -22.10 11.23 6.72
C TRP A 275 -22.51 12.51 7.45
N TRP A 276 -21.57 13.44 7.67
CA TRP A 276 -21.85 14.72 8.32
C TRP A 276 -22.61 15.71 7.43
N PHE A 277 -22.64 15.50 6.11
CA PHE A 277 -23.26 16.43 5.19
C PHE A 277 -24.68 16.02 4.81
N ASN A 278 -25.59 16.99 4.81
CA ASN A 278 -26.96 16.80 4.37
C ASN A 278 -27.08 17.06 2.86
N PHE A 279 -26.99 16.00 2.06
CA PHE A 279 -27.14 16.07 0.59
C PHE A 279 -28.61 16.07 0.13
N GLU A 280 -28.97 16.94 -0.80
CA GLU A 280 -30.27 16.93 -1.49
C GLU A 280 -30.09 16.57 -2.98
N PRO A 281 -30.64 15.45 -3.52
CA PRO A 281 -31.36 14.31 -2.92
C PRO A 281 -30.44 13.15 -2.46
N HIS A 282 -31.04 12.03 -2.04
CA HIS A 282 -30.35 10.84 -1.49
C HIS A 282 -29.24 10.29 -2.42
N VAL A 283 -28.04 10.13 -1.86
CA VAL A 283 -26.85 9.63 -2.57
C VAL A 283 -26.79 8.10 -2.48
N ASN A 284 -26.61 7.43 -3.61
CA ASN A 284 -26.24 6.00 -3.62
C ASN A 284 -24.74 5.87 -3.31
N TRP A 285 -24.41 5.84 -2.01
CA TRP A 285 -23.03 5.80 -1.52
C TRP A 285 -22.25 4.58 -2.01
N ASN A 286 -22.88 3.40 -2.10
CA ASN A 286 -22.20 2.20 -2.60
C ASN A 286 -21.71 2.41 -4.03
N SER A 287 -22.58 2.86 -4.94
CA SER A 287 -22.20 3.14 -6.32
C SER A 287 -21.18 4.28 -6.42
N LYS A 288 -21.32 5.32 -5.58
CA LYS A 288 -20.40 6.45 -5.55
C LYS A 288 -18.99 6.02 -5.12
N MET A 289 -18.88 5.20 -4.07
CA MET A 289 -17.61 4.68 -3.55
C MET A 289 -16.99 3.62 -4.47
N ASP A 290 -17.80 2.80 -5.14
CA ASP A 290 -17.30 1.86 -6.16
C ASP A 290 -16.63 2.62 -7.32
N ARG A 291 -17.23 3.73 -7.76
CA ARG A 291 -16.64 4.61 -8.78
C ARG A 291 -15.39 5.31 -8.29
N LEU A 292 -15.36 5.78 -7.03
CA LEU A 292 -14.15 6.32 -6.42
C LEU A 292 -13.01 5.28 -6.47
N ALA A 293 -13.30 4.03 -6.09
CA ALA A 293 -12.32 2.95 -6.11
C ALA A 293 -11.80 2.66 -7.53
N ALA A 294 -12.70 2.58 -8.51
CA ALA A 294 -12.36 2.24 -9.90
C ALA A 294 -11.63 3.38 -10.63
N ASP A 295 -12.14 4.59 -10.53
CA ASP A 295 -11.74 5.72 -11.38
C ASP A 295 -10.63 6.56 -10.74
N ILE A 296 -10.42 6.46 -9.43
CA ILE A 296 -9.49 7.32 -8.66
C ILE A 296 -8.52 6.49 -7.82
N LEU A 297 -8.97 5.62 -6.91
CA LEU A 297 -8.07 4.90 -5.99
C LEU A 297 -7.11 3.95 -6.73
N LYS A 298 -7.65 3.12 -7.63
CA LYS A 298 -6.85 2.18 -8.43
C LYS A 298 -5.82 2.90 -9.32
N PRO A 299 -6.20 3.94 -10.10
CA PRO A 299 -5.22 4.75 -10.83
C PRO A 299 -4.19 5.44 -9.93
N ALA A 300 -4.60 6.01 -8.79
CA ALA A 300 -3.69 6.67 -7.85
C ALA A 300 -2.66 5.70 -7.25
N ALA A 301 -3.10 4.51 -6.81
CA ALA A 301 -2.19 3.47 -6.33
C ALA A 301 -1.26 2.97 -7.44
N SER A 302 -1.77 2.82 -8.67
CA SER A 302 -0.95 2.44 -9.83
C SER A 302 0.12 3.49 -10.12
N LEU A 303 -0.25 4.78 -10.13
CA LEU A 303 0.67 5.89 -10.33
C LEU A 303 1.73 5.94 -9.23
N ALA A 304 1.33 5.94 -7.95
CA ALA A 304 2.24 5.93 -6.82
C ALA A 304 3.22 4.75 -6.87
N THR A 305 2.72 3.57 -7.19
CA THR A 305 3.55 2.35 -7.30
C THR A 305 4.55 2.45 -8.45
N LYS A 306 4.16 2.99 -9.60
CA LYS A 306 5.06 3.22 -10.74
C LYS A 306 6.12 4.28 -10.41
N MET A 307 5.73 5.36 -9.72
CA MET A 307 6.64 6.41 -9.26
C MET A 307 7.66 5.84 -8.26
N SER A 308 7.22 5.07 -7.25
CA SER A 308 8.11 4.40 -6.29
C SER A 308 9.01 3.34 -6.94
N SER A 309 8.58 2.76 -8.06
CA SER A 309 9.33 1.79 -8.85
C SER A 309 10.17 2.42 -9.97
N SER A 310 10.28 3.75 -10.00
CA SER A 310 11.10 4.51 -10.94
C SER A 310 12.46 4.82 -10.32
N PRO A 311 13.54 4.87 -11.11
CA PRO A 311 14.81 5.43 -10.65
C PRO A 311 14.70 6.92 -10.27
N SER A 312 13.75 7.64 -10.87
CA SER A 312 13.50 9.05 -10.58
C SER A 312 12.75 9.23 -9.27
N GLU A 313 13.17 10.19 -8.45
CA GLU A 313 12.44 10.59 -7.25
C GLU A 313 11.42 11.68 -7.57
N TYR A 314 10.23 11.56 -7.00
CA TYR A 314 9.14 12.51 -7.20
C TYR A 314 8.65 13.06 -5.86
N ARG A 315 8.14 14.29 -5.88
CA ARG A 315 7.70 15.00 -4.67
C ARG A 315 6.44 15.81 -4.93
N TRP A 316 5.50 15.70 -4.01
CA TRP A 316 4.30 16.53 -3.96
C TRP A 316 4.58 17.80 -3.15
N GLU A 317 4.16 18.96 -3.65
CA GLU A 317 4.38 20.25 -3.00
C GLU A 317 3.05 21.01 -2.85
N TRP A 318 2.69 21.29 -1.60
CA TRP A 318 1.50 22.06 -1.24
C TRP A 318 1.77 23.53 -1.00
N TYR A 319 3.03 24.00 -1.05
CA TYR A 319 3.43 25.40 -0.86
C TYR A 319 2.88 26.03 0.44
N GLY A 320 3.75 26.13 1.45
CA GLY A 320 3.38 26.76 2.72
C GLY A 320 3.16 28.28 2.64
N LYS A 321 2.77 28.87 3.79
CA LYS A 321 2.58 30.33 3.96
C LYS A 321 3.77 31.19 3.51
N ALA A 322 4.97 30.63 3.47
CA ALA A 322 6.18 31.31 3.02
C ALA A 322 6.10 31.74 1.54
N TYR A 323 5.42 30.95 0.69
CA TYR A 323 5.22 31.27 -0.73
C TYR A 323 4.15 32.33 -0.96
N PHE A 324 3.25 32.51 0.01
CA PHE A 324 2.15 33.47 -0.05
C PHE A 324 2.21 34.40 1.16
N PRO A 325 3.19 35.32 1.21
CA PRO A 325 3.29 36.26 2.31
C PRO A 325 1.98 37.05 2.42
N GLN A 326 1.42 37.07 3.64
CA GLN A 326 0.12 37.70 3.94
C GLN A 326 -1.07 37.09 3.18
N GLY A 327 -0.92 35.88 2.62
CA GLY A 327 -1.96 35.21 1.84
C GLY A 327 -2.21 35.83 0.47
N VAL A 328 -1.35 36.74 -0.01
CA VAL A 328 -1.58 37.47 -1.27
C VAL A 328 -1.00 36.71 -2.46
N VAL A 329 -1.83 36.50 -3.49
CA VAL A 329 -1.42 35.96 -4.78
C VAL A 329 -1.15 37.11 -5.75
N ARG A 330 0.09 37.17 -6.24
CA ARG A 330 0.60 38.17 -7.20
C ARG A 330 0.78 37.62 -8.61
N LYS A 331 0.90 38.49 -9.62
CA LYS A 331 1.10 38.12 -11.03
C LYS A 331 2.18 37.07 -11.25
N GLN A 332 3.34 37.21 -10.64
CA GLN A 332 4.45 36.25 -10.80
C GLN A 332 4.08 34.81 -10.44
N HIS A 333 3.13 34.60 -9.52
CA HIS A 333 2.67 33.26 -9.16
C HIS A 333 1.88 32.58 -10.30
N MET A 334 1.31 33.32 -11.26
CA MET A 334 0.60 32.70 -12.38
C MET A 334 1.50 31.86 -13.30
N GLU A 335 2.81 32.07 -13.24
CA GLU A 335 3.78 31.23 -13.94
C GLU A 335 3.97 29.88 -13.25
N GLN A 336 3.77 29.80 -11.93
CA GLN A 336 4.02 28.61 -11.11
C GLN A 336 2.73 27.85 -10.74
N PHE A 337 1.57 28.51 -10.83
CA PHE A 337 0.29 27.99 -10.34
C PHE A 337 -0.82 28.07 -11.40
N ILE A 338 -1.76 27.13 -11.33
CA ILE A 338 -3.06 27.23 -12.00
C ILE A 338 -4.00 27.97 -11.03
N VAL A 339 -4.38 29.19 -11.39
CA VAL A 339 -5.18 30.07 -10.52
C VAL A 339 -6.65 30.05 -10.92
N GLN A 340 -7.54 29.70 -9.98
CA GLN A 340 -8.99 29.74 -10.12
C GLN A 340 -9.60 30.86 -9.27
N ASP A 341 -10.63 31.51 -9.78
CA ASP A 341 -11.39 32.54 -9.07
C ASP A 341 -12.57 31.92 -8.32
N ALA A 342 -12.60 32.09 -6.99
CA ALA A 342 -13.65 31.58 -6.10
C ALA A 342 -15.06 32.07 -6.41
N ARG A 343 -15.21 33.17 -7.16
CA ARG A 343 -16.53 33.70 -7.54
C ARG A 343 -17.06 33.08 -8.83
N THR A 344 -16.17 32.70 -9.74
CA THR A 344 -16.55 32.25 -11.08
C THR A 344 -16.19 30.79 -11.34
N HIS A 345 -15.44 30.16 -10.43
CA HIS A 345 -14.88 28.80 -10.53
C HIS A 345 -13.99 28.58 -11.76
N ASN A 346 -13.70 29.66 -12.49
CA ASN A 346 -12.97 29.61 -13.74
C ASN A 346 -11.50 29.92 -13.53
N ARG A 347 -10.67 29.28 -14.35
CA ARG A 347 -9.24 29.61 -14.42
C ARG A 347 -9.06 31.06 -14.88
N ILE A 348 -8.19 31.78 -14.18
CA ILE A 348 -7.72 33.10 -14.60
C ILE A 348 -6.54 32.86 -15.56
N PRO A 349 -6.65 33.16 -16.87
CA PRO A 349 -5.51 33.05 -17.78
C PRO A 349 -4.54 34.22 -17.59
N ILE A 350 -3.24 33.93 -17.63
CA ILE A 350 -2.17 34.93 -17.53
C ILE A 350 -2.29 36.05 -18.58
N ALA A 351 -2.80 35.70 -19.77
CA ALA A 351 -3.06 36.62 -20.87
C ALA A 351 -4.01 37.78 -20.49
N ASN A 352 -4.88 37.61 -19.49
CA ASN A 352 -5.76 38.68 -19.03
C ASN A 352 -5.00 39.78 -18.27
N ILE A 353 -3.80 39.50 -17.79
CA ILE A 353 -3.05 40.38 -16.89
C ILE A 353 -1.59 40.55 -17.30
N GLU A 354 -1.28 40.19 -18.54
CA GLU A 354 0.08 40.15 -19.07
C GLU A 354 0.77 41.52 -19.03
N SER A 355 0.00 42.60 -19.18
CA SER A 355 0.47 43.98 -19.11
C SER A 355 0.78 44.48 -17.68
N LEU A 356 0.31 43.80 -16.64
CA LEU A 356 0.50 44.24 -15.26
C LEU A 356 1.93 43.94 -14.76
N PRO A 357 2.48 44.72 -13.82
CA PRO A 357 3.76 44.38 -13.16
C PRO A 357 3.72 43.02 -12.42
N ALA A 358 4.87 42.35 -12.29
CA ALA A 358 4.99 41.03 -11.63
C ALA A 358 4.49 41.01 -10.17
N GLU A 359 4.70 42.10 -9.44
CA GLU A 359 4.30 42.25 -8.03
C GLU A 359 2.82 42.62 -7.84
N THR A 360 2.07 42.81 -8.93
CA THR A 360 0.67 43.22 -8.85
C THR A 360 -0.17 42.16 -8.12
N PRO A 361 -0.90 42.52 -7.06
CA PRO A 361 -1.78 41.60 -6.37
C PRO A 361 -2.97 41.25 -7.26
N ILE A 362 -3.18 39.95 -7.49
CA ILE A 362 -4.32 39.41 -8.22
C ILE A 362 -5.47 39.11 -7.26
N GLY A 363 -5.16 38.66 -6.04
CA GLY A 363 -6.17 38.31 -5.05
C GLY A 363 -5.58 37.68 -3.79
N GLU A 364 -6.46 37.12 -2.97
CA GLU A 364 -6.11 36.43 -1.72
C GLU A 364 -6.26 34.91 -1.89
N LEU A 365 -5.26 34.15 -1.47
CA LEU A 365 -5.27 32.69 -1.45
C LEU A 365 -6.28 32.19 -0.42
N LEU A 366 -7.20 31.34 -0.86
CA LEU A 366 -8.20 30.72 0.01
C LEU A 366 -7.84 29.26 0.32
N VAL A 367 -7.58 28.46 -0.71
CA VAL A 367 -7.24 27.04 -0.59
C VAL A 367 -6.34 26.60 -1.75
N ILE A 368 -5.47 25.65 -1.49
CA ILE A 368 -4.72 24.93 -2.52
C ILE A 368 -5.49 23.63 -2.77
N VAL A 369 -6.13 23.51 -3.94
CA VAL A 369 -7.04 22.41 -4.25
C VAL A 369 -6.25 21.14 -4.56
N PHE A 370 -5.21 21.28 -5.39
CA PHE A 370 -4.31 20.19 -5.78
C PHE A 370 -2.84 20.63 -5.65
N PRO A 371 -1.94 19.73 -5.21
CA PRO A 371 -0.53 20.04 -5.07
C PRO A 371 0.16 20.14 -6.43
N ALA A 372 1.34 20.76 -6.45
CA ALA A 372 2.26 20.61 -7.55
C ALA A 372 2.99 19.27 -7.45
N LEU A 373 3.45 18.79 -8.61
CA LEU A 373 4.25 17.59 -8.71
C LEU A 373 5.61 17.94 -9.31
N PHE A 374 6.66 17.49 -8.64
CA PHE A 374 8.04 17.70 -9.04
C PHE A 374 8.75 16.35 -9.23
N ARG A 375 9.69 16.31 -10.16
CA ARG A 375 10.78 15.34 -10.14
C ARG A 375 11.99 15.98 -9.47
N CYS A 376 12.50 15.33 -8.43
CA CYS A 376 13.70 15.77 -7.73
C CYS A 376 14.90 15.60 -8.65
N ALA A 377 15.77 16.61 -8.71
CA ALA A 377 16.99 16.52 -9.50
C ALA A 377 18.17 16.02 -8.65
N ASP A 378 19.02 15.18 -9.24
CA ASP A 378 20.24 14.71 -8.58
C ASP A 378 21.30 15.82 -8.55
N GLY A 379 22.13 15.86 -7.50
CA GLY A 379 23.41 16.57 -7.55
C GLY A 379 23.37 18.11 -7.48
N GLY A 380 22.31 18.71 -6.92
CA GLY A 380 22.23 20.17 -6.71
C GLY A 380 21.66 20.96 -7.90
N HIS A 381 21.07 20.26 -8.87
CA HIS A 381 20.21 20.87 -9.89
C HIS A 381 18.84 21.23 -9.31
N GLU A 382 18.12 22.15 -9.97
CA GLU A 382 16.77 22.53 -9.57
C GLU A 382 15.75 21.43 -9.88
N ASP A 383 14.78 21.23 -8.99
CA ASP A 383 13.66 20.31 -9.19
C ASP A 383 12.87 20.69 -10.45
N ILE A 384 12.44 19.68 -11.21
CA ILE A 384 11.67 19.88 -12.43
C ILE A 384 10.19 19.82 -12.11
N GLN A 385 9.47 20.94 -12.30
CA GLN A 385 8.02 20.98 -12.14
C GLN A 385 7.35 20.21 -13.28
N ILE A 386 6.69 19.10 -12.93
CA ILE A 386 5.92 18.26 -13.86
C ILE A 386 4.52 18.84 -14.03
N GLU A 387 3.87 19.18 -12.93
CA GLU A 387 2.52 19.75 -12.94
C GLU A 387 2.40 20.87 -11.89
N LYS A 388 1.66 21.92 -12.25
CA LYS A 388 1.42 23.09 -11.38
C LYS A 388 0.36 22.79 -10.34
N ALA A 389 0.52 23.36 -9.15
CA ALA A 389 -0.53 23.34 -8.14
C ALA A 389 -1.75 24.13 -8.63
N VAL A 390 -2.94 23.68 -8.23
CA VAL A 390 -4.21 24.38 -8.49
C VAL A 390 -4.60 25.12 -7.23
N ILE A 391 -4.77 26.44 -7.33
CA ILE A 391 -5.09 27.32 -6.20
C ILE A 391 -6.39 28.06 -6.45
N LEU A 392 -7.18 28.20 -5.39
CA LEU A 392 -8.40 28.99 -5.39
C LEU A 392 -8.14 30.32 -4.69
N ILE A 393 -8.49 31.42 -5.35
CA ILE A 393 -8.29 32.76 -4.83
C ILE A 393 -9.58 33.57 -4.80
N ARG A 394 -9.67 34.52 -3.89
CA ARG A 394 -10.58 35.65 -4.01
C ARG A 394 -9.92 36.70 -4.90
N ALA A 395 -10.34 36.77 -6.17
CA ALA A 395 -9.79 37.73 -7.12
C ALA A 395 -10.19 39.18 -6.77
N ASN A 396 -9.27 40.12 -6.99
CA ASN A 396 -9.49 41.54 -6.76
C ASN A 396 -10.57 42.09 -7.71
N GLU A 397 -11.56 42.80 -7.16
CA GLU A 397 -12.70 43.30 -7.94
C GLU A 397 -12.33 44.36 -8.98
N GLU A 398 -11.32 45.18 -8.71
CA GLU A 398 -10.86 46.21 -9.65
C GLU A 398 -10.28 45.62 -10.93
N LEU A 399 -9.58 44.49 -10.82
CA LEU A 399 -9.08 43.72 -11.97
C LEU A 399 -10.23 43.20 -12.85
N GLN A 400 -11.32 42.76 -12.22
CA GLN A 400 -12.52 42.32 -12.92
C GLN A 400 -13.28 43.49 -13.57
N ARG A 401 -13.31 44.67 -12.93
CA ARG A 401 -13.93 45.89 -13.48
C ARG A 401 -13.14 46.46 -14.67
N GLN A 402 -11.82 46.53 -14.58
CA GLN A 402 -10.96 46.95 -15.71
C GLN A 402 -11.18 46.08 -16.95
N LYS A 403 -11.30 44.76 -16.78
CA LYS A 403 -11.60 43.84 -17.88
C LYS A 403 -12.99 44.05 -18.49
N ARG A 404 -14.02 44.32 -17.66
CA ARG A 404 -15.36 44.66 -18.18
C ARG A 404 -15.32 45.93 -19.03
N SER A 405 -14.64 46.98 -18.55
CA SER A 405 -14.50 48.23 -19.32
C SER A 405 -13.67 48.07 -20.61
N GLU A 406 -12.63 47.24 -20.61
CA GLU A 406 -11.82 46.98 -21.82
C GLU A 406 -12.59 46.14 -22.85
N ASN A 407 -13.35 45.14 -22.42
CA ASN A 407 -14.19 44.35 -23.31
C ASN A 407 -15.35 45.16 -23.89
N GLU A 408 -15.99 46.01 -23.09
CA GLU A 408 -17.00 46.97 -23.57
C GLU A 408 -16.39 47.93 -24.60
N SER A 409 -15.19 48.47 -24.33
CA SER A 409 -14.48 49.36 -25.27
C SER A 409 -14.09 48.66 -26.58
N ARG A 410 -13.63 47.39 -26.51
CA ARG A 410 -13.30 46.58 -27.70
C ARG A 410 -14.53 46.19 -28.51
N MET A 411 -15.63 45.84 -27.86
CA MET A 411 -16.92 45.59 -28.52
C MET A 411 -17.41 46.85 -29.21
N PHE A 412 -17.38 48.00 -28.53
CA PHE A 412 -17.72 49.29 -29.11
C PHE A 412 -16.84 49.63 -30.33
N GLY A 413 -15.53 49.42 -30.22
CA GLY A 413 -14.58 49.63 -31.32
C GLY A 413 -14.84 48.72 -32.53
N LYS A 414 -15.18 47.44 -32.30
CA LYS A 414 -15.55 46.49 -33.37
C LYS A 414 -16.89 46.85 -34.01
N THR A 415 -17.88 47.25 -33.22
CA THR A 415 -19.18 47.69 -33.74
C THR A 415 -19.02 48.96 -34.58
N ILE A 416 -18.22 49.93 -34.15
CA ILE A 416 -17.91 51.14 -34.92
C ILE A 416 -17.18 50.79 -36.23
N LEU A 417 -16.15 49.94 -36.18
CA LEU A 417 -15.43 49.48 -37.37
C LEU A 417 -16.33 48.73 -38.35
N GLN A 418 -17.29 47.95 -37.85
CA GLN A 418 -18.28 47.26 -38.67
C GLN A 418 -19.27 48.25 -39.30
N MET A 419 -19.78 49.23 -38.54
CA MET A 419 -20.64 50.30 -39.08
C MET A 419 -19.95 51.14 -40.16
N PHE A 420 -18.64 51.43 -40.01
CA PHE A 420 -17.86 52.12 -41.04
C PHE A 420 -17.63 51.26 -42.29
N LYS A 421 -17.42 49.94 -42.13
CA LYS A 421 -17.32 49.01 -43.27
C LYS A 421 -18.64 48.86 -44.01
N ASP A 422 -19.75 48.78 -43.28
CA ASP A 422 -21.09 48.64 -43.86
C ASP A 422 -21.54 49.96 -44.54
N SER A 423 -21.11 51.11 -44.01
CA SER A 423 -21.31 52.42 -44.66
C SER A 423 -20.41 52.64 -45.89
N ALA A 424 -19.22 52.01 -45.94
CA ALA A 424 -18.32 52.08 -47.08
C ALA A 424 -18.69 51.09 -48.21
N LEU A 425 -19.52 50.08 -47.93
CA LEU A 425 -19.91 49.03 -48.88
C LEU A 425 -21.37 49.16 -49.39
N GLY A 426 -22.07 50.25 -49.08
CA GLY A 426 -23.48 50.42 -49.42
C GLY A 426 -23.81 51.73 -50.14
N GLN A 427 -23.62 51.77 -51.46
CA GLN A 427 -24.71 52.03 -52.41
C GLN A 427 -24.39 51.35 -53.75
N PRO A 428 -24.95 50.16 -54.03
CA PRO A 428 -25.15 49.73 -55.42
C PRO A 428 -26.35 50.50 -55.97
N SER A 429 -26.10 51.35 -56.97
CA SER A 429 -27.13 51.87 -57.88
C SER A 429 -27.63 50.79 -58.83
#